data_AF-A0AAU7ZJ73-F1
#
_entry.id   AF-A0AAU7ZJ73-F1
#
_cell.length_a   1.000
_cell.length_b   1.000
_cell.length_c   1.000
_cell.angle_alpha   90.00
_cell.angle_beta   90.00
_cell.angle_gamma   90.00
#
_symmetry.space_group_name_H-M   'P 1'
#
loop_
_entity.id
_entity.type
_entity.pdbx_description
1 polymer ?
#
loop_
_entity_poly.entity_id
_entity_poly.type
_entity_poly.pdbx_seq_one_letter_code
_entity_poly.pdbx_strand_id
1 'polypeptide(L)'
;MPDQAVLLSTTNRRAGHVQATKALDGSYLLVYIPCADQPISLNLSSMPQGERTAWWYDPRTGIGTKIAQFFSGSKVEVTTPPYGPDWVLVVDDARSGFGPPGLDAWNS
;
A
#
# COMPACT_ATOMS: atom_id res chain seq x y z
N MET A 1 0.74 13.50 6.19
CA MET A 1 1.52 13.47 7.44
C MET A 1 2.03 12.05 7.67
N PRO A 2 3.24 11.85 8.23
CA PRO A 2 3.70 10.53 8.66
C PRO A 2 2.77 10.00 9.76
N ASP A 3 2.21 8.81 9.60
CA ASP A 3 1.34 8.18 10.61
C ASP A 3 1.78 6.74 10.85
N GLN A 4 2.68 6.56 11.82
CA GLN A 4 3.21 5.25 12.20
C GLN A 4 2.18 4.38 12.93
N ALA A 5 0.99 4.89 13.29
CA ALA A 5 -0.07 4.10 13.95
C ALA A 5 -0.83 3.17 12.98
N VAL A 6 -0.52 3.23 11.68
CA VAL A 6 -1.15 2.40 10.63
C VAL A 6 -0.63 0.95 10.64
N LEU A 7 0.52 0.69 11.26
CA LEU A 7 1.17 -0.63 11.26
C LEU A 7 0.81 -1.40 12.54
N LEU A 8 0.01 -2.48 12.41
CA LEU A 8 -0.44 -3.27 13.56
C LEU A 8 0.53 -4.38 13.99
N SER A 9 1.38 -4.89 13.10
CA SER A 9 2.57 -5.66 13.50
C SER A 9 3.57 -5.74 12.34
N THR A 10 4.86 -5.64 12.66
CA THR A 10 5.93 -6.17 11.80
C THR A 10 6.34 -7.52 12.40
N THR A 11 5.55 -8.57 12.15
CA THR A 11 5.93 -9.94 12.57
C THR A 11 7.05 -10.45 11.65
N ASN A 12 8.25 -9.88 11.73
CA ASN A 12 9.50 -10.63 11.61
C ASN A 12 10.70 -9.76 11.99
N ARG A 13 11.68 -10.37 12.66
CA ARG A 13 12.92 -9.77 13.19
C ARG A 13 13.91 -9.30 12.10
N ARG A 14 13.45 -9.23 10.84
CA ARG A 14 14.18 -8.79 9.63
C ARG A 14 13.53 -7.56 8.96
N ALA A 15 12.40 -7.09 9.46
CA ALA A 15 11.67 -5.97 8.86
C ALA A 15 12.51 -4.70 8.97
N GLY A 16 13.09 -4.26 7.85
CA GLY A 16 13.51 -2.88 7.69
C GLY A 16 12.33 -1.96 8.00
N HIS A 17 12.62 -0.74 8.45
CA HIS A 17 11.66 0.20 9.01
C HIS A 17 10.52 0.49 8.01
N VAL A 18 9.39 -0.22 8.12
CA VAL A 18 8.19 0.01 7.30
C VAL A 18 7.67 1.41 7.63
N GLN A 19 7.41 2.22 6.59
CA GLN A 19 6.96 3.60 6.77
C GLN A 19 5.62 3.82 6.08
N ALA A 20 4.66 4.35 6.82
CA ALA A 20 3.36 4.71 6.30
C ALA A 20 3.18 6.24 6.28
N THR A 21 2.73 6.76 5.14
CA THR A 21 2.35 8.17 4.96
C THR A 21 0.95 8.22 4.41
N LYS A 22 0.09 9.05 5.00
CA LYS A 22 -1.28 9.26 4.53
C LYS A 22 -1.57 10.71 4.20
N ALA A 23 -2.55 10.90 3.33
CA ALA A 23 -3.16 12.19 3.07
C ALA A 23 -3.88 12.72 4.33
N LEU A 24 -3.94 14.04 4.51
CA LEU A 24 -4.63 14.67 5.64
C LEU A 24 -6.14 14.42 5.62
N ASP A 25 -6.70 14.33 4.42
CA ASP A 25 -8.12 14.04 4.16
C ASP A 25 -8.42 12.53 4.10
N GLY A 26 -7.41 11.67 4.23
CA GLY A 26 -7.55 10.21 4.13
C GLY A 26 -7.82 9.68 2.72
N SER A 27 -7.66 10.52 1.68
CA SER A 27 -7.88 10.14 0.29
C SER A 27 -6.94 9.04 -0.22
N TYR A 28 -5.71 8.99 0.32
CA TYR A 28 -4.74 7.93 0.03
C TYR A 28 -3.84 7.59 1.22
N LEU A 29 -3.28 6.38 1.17
CA LEU A 29 -2.27 5.84 2.06
C LEU A 29 -1.15 5.21 1.22
N LEU A 30 0.09 5.56 1.57
CA LEU A 30 1.32 4.98 1.02
C LEU A 30 2.06 4.23 2.12
N VAL A 31 2.48 3.00 1.83
CA VAL A 31 3.26 2.17 2.77
C VAL A 31 4.52 1.68 2.07
N TYR A 32 5.68 2.20 2.47
CA TYR A 32 6.98 1.73 2.01
C TYR A 32 7.41 0.51 2.81
N ILE A 33 7.79 -0.54 2.09
CA ILE A 33 8.15 -1.83 2.65
C ILE A 33 9.48 -2.29 2.04
N PRO A 34 10.58 -2.27 2.82
CA PRO A 34 11.91 -2.66 2.35
C PRO A 34 12.13 -4.18 2.45
N CYS A 35 11.15 -4.99 2.02
CA CYS A 35 11.26 -6.44 1.98
C CYS A 35 10.30 -7.03 0.93
N ALA A 36 10.75 -8.06 0.21
CA ALA A 36 9.92 -8.89 -0.65
C ALA A 36 9.40 -10.13 0.09
N ASP A 37 8.34 -10.75 -0.45
CA ASP A 37 7.68 -11.93 0.12
C ASP A 37 7.31 -11.79 1.62
N GLN A 38 6.99 -10.57 2.05
CA GLN A 38 6.71 -10.20 3.42
C GLN A 38 5.20 -10.04 3.62
N PRO A 39 4.57 -10.80 4.53
CA PRO A 39 3.19 -10.57 4.94
C PRO A 39 3.11 -9.35 5.86
N ILE A 40 2.06 -8.54 5.69
CA ILE A 40 1.85 -7.27 6.39
C ILE A 40 0.37 -7.12 6.72
N SER A 41 0.09 -6.76 7.97
CA SER A 41 -1.25 -6.42 8.44
C SER A 41 -1.39 -4.90 8.58
N LEU A 42 -2.37 -4.33 7.89
CA LEU A 42 -2.61 -2.89 7.81
C LEU A 42 -3.86 -2.51 8.60
N ASN A 43 -3.80 -1.41 9.35
CA ASN A 43 -4.97 -0.76 9.92
C ASN A 43 -5.43 0.40 9.06
N LEU A 44 -6.50 0.19 8.33
CA LEU A 44 -7.14 1.19 7.48
C LEU A 44 -8.32 1.87 8.18
N SER A 45 -8.45 1.77 9.50
CA SER A 45 -9.53 2.43 10.27
C SER A 45 -9.49 3.96 10.19
N SER A 46 -8.35 4.53 9.77
CA SER A 46 -8.19 5.98 9.60
C SER A 46 -8.54 6.49 8.20
N MET A 47 -8.93 5.60 7.28
CA MET A 47 -9.45 5.95 5.96
C MET A 47 -10.98 5.87 5.94
N PRO A 48 -11.67 6.60 5.03
CA PRO A 48 -13.10 6.44 4.82
C PRO A 48 -13.49 4.98 4.61
N GLN A 49 -14.59 4.55 5.24
CA GLN A 49 -15.14 3.22 5.00
C GLN A 49 -15.78 3.16 3.61
N GLY A 50 -15.49 2.09 2.87
CA GLY A 50 -15.99 1.90 1.52
C GLY A 50 -15.05 1.08 0.66
N GLU A 51 -15.27 1.14 -0.64
CA GLU A 51 -14.36 0.56 -1.63
C GLU A 51 -13.05 1.35 -1.65
N ARG A 52 -11.95 0.63 -1.42
CA ARG A 52 -10.60 1.15 -1.60
C ARG A 52 -9.93 0.38 -2.71
N THR A 53 -9.21 1.10 -3.55
CA THR A 53 -8.37 0.51 -4.59
C THR A 53 -6.95 0.41 -4.04
N ALA A 54 -6.28 -0.73 -4.26
CA ALA A 54 -4.90 -0.89 -3.81
C ALA A 54 -3.99 -1.28 -4.98
N TRP A 55 -2.74 -0.83 -4.92
CA TRP A 55 -1.72 -1.04 -5.94
C TRP A 55 -0.38 -1.39 -5.30
N TRP A 56 0.34 -2.32 -5.91
CA TRP A 56 1.77 -2.48 -5.71
C TRP A 56 2.53 -1.58 -6.66
N TYR A 57 3.23 -0.60 -6.12
CA TYR A 57 4.13 0.26 -6.88
C TYR A 57 5.56 -0.22 -6.72
N ASP A 58 6.22 -0.46 -7.84
CA ASP A 58 7.64 -0.80 -7.91
C ASP A 58 8.46 0.49 -8.06
N PRO A 59 9.19 0.94 -7.02
CA PRO A 59 9.97 2.18 -7.10
C PRO A 59 11.12 2.11 -8.10
N ARG A 60 11.52 0.92 -8.55
CA ARG A 60 12.64 0.71 -9.48
C ARG A 60 12.24 0.91 -10.93
N THR A 61 11.00 0.55 -11.26
CA THR A 61 10.45 0.65 -12.63
C THR A 61 9.45 1.80 -12.76
N GLY A 62 8.93 2.30 -11.63
CA GLY A 62 7.87 3.28 -11.59
C GLY A 62 6.51 2.74 -11.98
N ILE A 63 6.33 1.41 -12.04
CA ILE A 63 5.10 0.77 -12.50
C ILE A 63 4.19 0.42 -11.31
N GLY A 64 2.92 0.81 -11.41
CA GLY A 64 1.85 0.41 -10.50
C GLY A 64 1.10 -0.82 -11.02
N THR A 65 0.98 -1.85 -10.19
CA THR A 65 0.20 -3.07 -10.47
C THR A 65 -1.00 -3.16 -9.53
N LYS A 66 -2.21 -3.29 -10.08
CA LYS A 66 -3.44 -3.33 -9.27
C LYS A 66 -3.47 -4.60 -8.42
N ILE A 67 -3.85 -4.45 -7.16
CA ILE A 67 -4.14 -5.59 -6.28
C ILE A 67 -5.58 -6.00 -6.53
N ALA A 68 -5.79 -7.28 -6.88
CA ALA A 68 -7.12 -7.82 -7.17
C ALA A 68 -8.00 -7.99 -5.91
N GLN A 69 -7.40 -7.96 -4.72
CA GLN A 69 -8.09 -8.10 -3.44
C GLN A 69 -8.92 -6.86 -3.12
N PHE A 70 -10.14 -7.07 -2.60
CA PHE A 70 -11.02 -6.00 -2.16
C PHE A 70 -10.69 -5.55 -0.74
N PHE A 71 -10.49 -4.25 -0.55
CA PHE A 71 -10.14 -3.64 0.74
C PHE A 71 -11.40 -3.00 1.35
N SER A 72 -12.33 -3.81 1.86
CA SER A 72 -13.60 -3.33 2.45
C SER A 72 -13.59 -3.25 3.99
N GLY A 73 -12.61 -3.89 4.65
CA GLY A 73 -12.48 -3.92 6.11
C GLY A 73 -11.50 -2.91 6.71
N SER A 74 -11.55 -2.69 8.03
CA SER A 74 -10.58 -1.84 8.74
C SER A 74 -9.21 -2.50 8.90
N LYS A 75 -9.13 -3.83 8.80
CA LYS A 75 -7.89 -4.59 8.81
C LYS A 75 -7.76 -5.37 7.51
N VAL A 76 -6.61 -5.26 6.86
CA VAL A 76 -6.31 -6.00 5.64
C VAL A 76 -4.94 -6.63 5.77
N GLU A 77 -4.83 -7.86 5.31
CA GLU A 77 -3.56 -8.57 5.18
C GLU A 77 -3.18 -8.65 3.71
N VAL A 78 -1.93 -8.29 3.42
CA VAL A 78 -1.33 -8.39 2.09
C VAL A 78 0.08 -8.93 2.20
N THR A 79 0.53 -9.60 1.15
CA THR A 79 1.92 -10.03 1.00
C THR A 79 2.55 -9.24 -0.14
N THR A 80 3.72 -8.66 0.11
CA THR A 80 4.50 -7.98 -0.95
C THR A 80 4.86 -8.98 -2.05
N PRO A 81 5.03 -8.54 -3.31
CA PRO A 81 5.52 -9.41 -4.36
C PRO A 81 6.85 -10.11 -3.98
N PRO A 82 7.12 -11.31 -4.52
CA PRO A 82 8.24 -12.15 -4.08
C PRO A 82 9.61 -11.75 -4.66
N TYR A 83 9.70 -10.59 -5.30
CA TYR A 83 10.89 -10.13 -6.01
C TYR A 83 11.23 -8.68 -5.65
N GLY A 84 12.44 -8.24 -5.99
CA GLY A 84 12.92 -6.91 -5.63
C GLY A 84 13.30 -6.80 -4.14
N PRO A 85 13.99 -5.72 -3.74
CA PRO A 85 14.31 -5.49 -2.35
C PRO A 85 13.18 -4.74 -1.61
N ASP A 86 12.36 -3.97 -2.33
CA ASP A 86 11.39 -3.05 -1.74
C ASP A 86 10.17 -2.79 -2.62
N TRP A 87 9.10 -2.38 -1.95
CA TRP A 87 7.77 -2.17 -2.51
C TRP A 87 7.08 -0.98 -1.85
N VAL A 88 6.21 -0.31 -2.60
CA VAL A 88 5.25 0.64 -2.04
C VAL A 88 3.86 0.10 -2.25
N LEU A 89 3.10 -0.05 -1.17
CA LEU A 89 1.66 -0.24 -1.25
C LEU A 89 0.99 1.12 -1.34
N VAL A 90 0.16 1.31 -2.35
CA VAL A 90 -0.72 2.47 -2.49
C VAL A 90 -2.14 2.01 -2.21
N VAL A 91 -2.86 2.70 -1.34
CA VAL A 91 -4.28 2.45 -1.07
C VAL A 91 -5.03 3.77 -1.24
N ASP A 92 -5.98 3.77 -2.16
CA ASP A 92 -6.77 4.93 -2.56
C ASP A 92 -8.23 4.74 -2.16
N ASP A 93 -8.90 5.81 -1.74
CA ASP A 93 -10.36 5.83 -1.71
C ASP A 93 -10.88 5.78 -3.15
N ALA A 94 -11.69 4.76 -3.49
CA ALA A 94 -12.23 4.58 -4.83
C ALA A 94 -13.08 5.78 -5.28
N ARG A 95 -13.64 6.56 -4.34
CA ARG A 95 -14.41 7.77 -4.64
C ARG A 95 -13.55 8.92 -5.14
N SER A 96 -12.25 8.90 -4.86
CA SER A 96 -11.32 9.96 -5.26
C SER A 96 -10.92 9.85 -6.74
N GLY A 97 -11.22 8.73 -7.41
CA GLY A 97 -11.01 8.57 -8.85
C GLY A 97 -9.54 8.54 -9.28
N PHE A 98 -8.63 8.18 -8.38
CA PHE A 98 -7.21 8.06 -8.72
C PHE A 98 -6.97 6.92 -9.71
N GLY A 99 -6.13 7.20 -10.72
CA GLY A 99 -5.63 6.20 -11.66
C GLY A 99 -4.48 5.37 -11.08
N PRO A 100 -3.87 4.48 -11.88
CA PRO A 100 -2.69 3.73 -11.47
C PRO A 100 -1.56 4.67 -11.01
N PRO A 101 -0.85 4.35 -9.93
CA PRO A 101 0.30 5.14 -9.51
C PRO A 101 1.47 4.89 -10.47
N GLY A 102 2.13 5.98 -10.88
CA GLY A 102 3.32 5.92 -11.72
C GLY A 102 3.04 5.79 -13.22
N LEU A 103 3.95 5.12 -13.92
CA LEU A 103 3.80 4.82 -15.34
C LEU A 103 2.75 3.75 -15.53
N ASP A 104 1.80 4.02 -16.40
CA ASP A 104 0.81 3.03 -16.82
C ASP A 104 1.53 1.93 -17.62
N ALA A 105 1.40 0.66 -17.21
CA ALA A 105 2.10 -0.47 -17.82
C ALA A 105 1.76 -0.69 -19.32
N TRP A 106 0.78 0.05 -19.85
CA TRP A 106 0.22 -0.09 -21.19
C TRP A 106 0.52 1.09 -22.13
N ASN A 107 1.31 2.09 -21.72
CA ASN A 107 1.58 3.27 -22.55
C ASN A 107 3.06 3.40 -22.94
N SER A 108 3.62 2.35 -23.56
CA SER A 108 4.94 2.35 -24.23
C SER A 108 4.81 2.06 -25.71
#